data_AF-A0A1G4IIY9-F1
#
_entry.id   AF-A0A1G4IIY9-F1
#
_cell.length_a   1.000
_cell.length_b   1.000
_cell.length_c   1.000
_cell.angle_alpha   90.00
_cell.angle_beta   90.00
_cell.angle_gamma   90.00
#
_symmetry.space_group_name_H-M   'P 1'
#
loop_
_entity.id
_entity.type
_entity.pdbx_description
1 polymer ?
#
loop_
_entity_poly.entity_id
_entity_poly.type
_entity_poly.pdbx_seq_one_letter_code
_entity_poly.pdbx_strand_id
1 'polypeptide(L)'
;MAVVRRCSHHRICKQWDRIVSCGSLKAPLCDVMHFTSSTWPPHLHPQPTTQTVRPLEVSKETKALVEEPAVAVNLCETAANAATTDPASSMFSVPSPTSAYVTHTESQGRMSITIRSGDRRQMLKFPTQPVEPVKRIIFLRNGRSLANVNVCTHVTTPDWRIPIVPEGEEESYDAGRRLAQLIGDEPVYYYLSPYVRCRQSFKHVLRGYDAYRSEHKMEGESIVGVREDVRLRDGDIGRYKSKEELLHHLAEREKYGKFYYRFPHGESGADVCDRVTSFLDAFQRERMDFPMDTNVVILTHGQTIRMFVKRWFNLTVDTYHSMVSPPTGSISTLTRMHHRSSFRLDDACIESMRLPPSLNKYNGYKYRNKQVLGSMSTGAPFM
;
A
#
# COMPACT_ATOMS: atom_id res chain seq x y z
N MET A 1 -4.04 32.02 6.94
CA MET A 1 -2.62 32.28 6.65
C MET A 1 -1.76 31.41 7.55
N ALA A 2 -1.49 30.16 7.14
CA ALA A 2 -0.53 29.32 7.84
C ALA A 2 0.88 29.77 7.43
N VAL A 3 1.67 30.23 8.39
CA VAL A 3 3.06 30.63 8.17
C VAL A 3 3.87 29.36 7.94
N VAL A 4 3.99 28.93 6.68
CA VAL A 4 5.01 27.96 6.26
C VAL A 4 6.35 28.67 6.42
N ARG A 5 7.00 28.47 7.57
CA ARG A 5 8.35 29.00 7.82
C ARG A 5 9.29 28.34 6.80
N ARG A 6 9.75 29.11 5.81
CA ARG A 6 10.83 28.69 4.90
C ARG A 6 12.05 28.29 5.75
N CYS A 7 12.38 27.01 5.74
CA CYS A 7 13.55 26.49 6.44
C CYS A 7 14.62 26.23 5.38
N SER A 8 15.70 27.00 5.39
CA SER A 8 16.77 26.82 4.41
C SER A 8 17.42 25.45 4.55
N HIS A 9 17.90 24.86 3.44
CA HIS A 9 18.51 23.52 3.40
C HIS A 9 19.56 23.30 4.49
N HIS A 10 20.41 24.30 4.74
CA HIS A 10 21.44 24.23 5.78
C HIS A 10 20.89 24.07 7.19
N ARG A 11 19.71 24.64 7.48
CA ARG A 11 19.03 24.46 8.77
C ARG A 11 18.41 23.09 8.90
N ILE A 12 17.85 22.55 7.81
CA ILE A 12 17.33 21.18 7.74
C ILE A 12 18.48 20.21 8.08
N CYS A 13 19.60 20.25 7.35
CA CYS A 13 20.76 19.39 7.61
C CYS A 13 21.30 19.53 9.04
N LYS A 14 21.48 20.76 9.56
CA LYS A 14 21.95 20.99 10.95
C LYS A 14 20.97 20.49 12.02
N GLN A 15 19.66 20.63 11.80
CA GLN A 15 18.64 20.10 12.69
C GLN A 15 18.68 18.56 12.70
N TRP A 16 18.87 17.94 11.54
CA TRP A 16 18.92 16.48 11.42
C TRP A 16 20.23 15.87 11.91
N ASP A 17 21.38 16.54 11.74
CA ASP A 17 22.63 16.08 12.33
C ASP A 17 22.51 15.99 13.86
N ARG A 18 21.78 16.91 14.51
CA ARG A 18 21.49 16.81 15.96
C ARG A 18 20.57 15.64 16.31
N ILE A 19 19.55 15.36 15.49
CA ILE A 19 18.59 14.27 15.71
C ILE A 19 19.26 12.90 15.52
N VAL A 20 20.12 12.74 14.52
CA VAL A 20 20.90 11.52 14.28
C VAL A 20 21.93 11.32 15.39
N SER A 21 22.57 12.41 15.84
CA SER A 21 23.58 12.37 16.92
C SER A 21 22.99 12.04 18.30
N CYS A 22 21.75 12.48 18.59
CA CYS A 22 21.07 12.18 19.85
C CYS A 22 20.65 10.69 19.97
N GLY A 23 20.55 9.97 18.84
CA GLY A 23 20.35 8.51 18.81
C GLY A 23 21.62 7.69 19.03
N SER A 24 22.80 8.32 18.99
CA SER A 24 24.11 7.69 19.20
C SER A 24 24.45 7.61 20.69
N LEU A 25 23.72 6.78 21.43
CA LEU A 25 24.28 6.20 22.66
C LEU A 25 25.12 5.00 22.21
N LYS A 26 26.45 5.09 22.40
CA LYS A 26 27.42 4.05 22.05
C LYS A 26 26.89 2.67 22.47
N ALA A 27 26.50 1.84 21.51
CA ALA A 27 26.34 0.42 21.75
C ALA A 27 27.72 -0.15 22.11
N PRO A 28 27.84 -1.03 23.11
CA PRO A 28 29.12 -1.67 23.42
C PRO A 28 29.61 -2.43 22.18
N LEU A 29 30.87 -2.19 21.81
CA LEU A 29 31.59 -2.96 20.81
C LEU A 29 31.53 -4.43 21.21
N CYS A 30 30.80 -5.25 20.46
CA CYS A 30 31.04 -6.68 20.45
C CYS A 30 32.16 -6.94 19.44
N ASP A 31 33.25 -7.52 19.92
CA ASP A 31 34.42 -7.89 19.12
C ASP A 31 34.00 -8.73 17.91
N VAL A 32 34.14 -8.14 16.73
CA VAL A 32 34.11 -8.87 15.47
C VAL A 32 35.48 -9.55 15.34
N MET A 33 35.57 -10.82 15.74
CA MET A 33 36.74 -11.63 15.40
C MET A 33 36.80 -11.76 13.87
N HIS A 34 37.81 -11.13 13.28
CA HIS A 34 38.25 -11.40 11.92
C HIS A 34 38.75 -12.85 11.83
N PHE A 35 38.04 -13.70 11.10
CA PHE A 35 38.61 -14.94 10.58
C PHE A 35 39.00 -14.73 9.11
N THR A 36 40.31 -14.68 8.88
CA THR A 36 40.95 -14.71 7.57
C THR A 36 40.82 -16.10 6.94
N SER A 37 40.55 -16.12 5.64
CA SER A 37 40.47 -17.30 4.77
C SER A 37 41.71 -18.20 4.83
N SER A 38 41.53 -19.52 4.94
CA SER A 38 42.28 -20.52 4.13
C SER A 38 41.86 -21.95 4.47
N THR A 39 41.89 -22.80 3.44
CA THR A 39 41.80 -24.27 3.42
C THR A 39 40.41 -24.93 3.54
N TRP A 40 39.87 -25.32 2.38
CA TRP A 40 38.84 -26.34 2.23
C TRP A 40 39.50 -27.66 1.80
N PRO A 41 39.16 -28.82 2.39
CA PRO A 41 39.50 -30.13 1.82
C PRO A 41 38.39 -30.63 0.87
N PRO A 42 38.70 -31.47 -0.13
CA PRO A 42 37.75 -31.85 -1.18
C PRO A 42 37.03 -33.18 -0.91
N HIS A 43 35.87 -33.31 -1.58
CA HIS A 43 35.11 -34.53 -1.89
C HIS A 43 34.29 -35.21 -0.77
N LEU A 44 32.96 -35.24 -1.00
CA LEU A 44 32.13 -36.44 -0.87
C LEU A 44 30.84 -36.24 -1.70
N HIS A 45 30.75 -36.95 -2.82
CA HIS A 45 29.51 -37.14 -3.57
C HIS A 45 28.60 -38.12 -2.81
N PRO A 46 27.29 -37.87 -2.68
CA PRO A 46 26.35 -38.92 -2.34
C PRO A 46 25.85 -39.64 -3.60
N GLN A 47 26.08 -40.96 -3.63
CA GLN A 47 25.45 -41.92 -4.55
C GLN A 47 23.95 -42.08 -4.24
N PRO A 48 23.11 -42.40 -5.24
CA PRO A 48 21.68 -42.59 -5.06
C PRO A 48 21.37 -43.98 -4.47
N THR A 49 20.65 -44.02 -3.35
CA THR A 49 20.09 -45.27 -2.81
C THR A 49 18.64 -45.41 -3.25
N THR A 50 18.40 -46.42 -4.07
CA THR A 50 17.09 -46.93 -4.46
C THR A 50 16.43 -47.61 -3.26
N GLN A 51 15.35 -47.02 -2.75
CA GLN A 51 14.36 -47.74 -1.96
C GLN A 51 13.00 -47.62 -2.61
N THR A 52 12.52 -48.76 -3.09
CA THR A 52 11.20 -49.03 -3.64
C THR A 52 10.15 -48.92 -2.52
N VAL A 53 9.32 -47.87 -2.58
CA VAL A 53 8.11 -47.76 -1.75
C VAL A 53 6.95 -48.41 -2.50
N ARG A 54 6.35 -49.44 -1.89
CA ARG A 54 5.14 -50.12 -2.39
C ARG A 54 3.92 -49.18 -2.32
N PRO A 55 2.97 -49.24 -3.27
CA PRO A 55 1.75 -48.46 -3.19
C PRO A 55 0.80 -49.03 -2.14
N LEU A 56 0.19 -48.17 -1.33
CA LEU A 56 -0.96 -48.49 -0.49
C LEU A 56 -2.21 -48.61 -1.38
N GLU A 57 -2.77 -49.82 -1.40
CA GLU A 57 -4.08 -50.13 -1.98
C GLU A 57 -5.19 -49.43 -1.20
N VAL A 58 -6.08 -48.73 -1.91
CA VAL A 58 -7.36 -48.24 -1.38
C VAL A 58 -8.44 -49.16 -1.94
N SER A 59 -9.01 -49.99 -1.06
CA SER A 59 -10.17 -50.82 -1.38
C SER A 59 -11.45 -49.99 -1.47
N LYS A 60 -12.28 -50.34 -2.47
CA LYS A 60 -13.66 -49.87 -2.65
C LYS A 60 -14.61 -50.98 -2.19
N GLU A 61 -15.70 -50.58 -1.52
CA GLU A 61 -17.05 -51.19 -1.43
C GLU A 61 -17.69 -50.75 -0.09
N THR A 62 -18.99 -50.48 0.12
CA THR A 62 -20.18 -50.00 -0.62
C THR A 62 -21.28 -49.79 0.46
N LYS A 63 -22.14 -48.76 0.34
CA LYS A 63 -23.62 -48.67 0.64
C LYS A 63 -24.21 -49.30 1.93
N ALA A 64 -25.25 -48.82 2.63
CA ALA A 64 -26.28 -47.77 2.48
C ALA A 64 -27.16 -47.70 3.77
N LEU A 65 -28.20 -46.83 3.73
CA LEU A 65 -29.40 -46.64 4.59
C LEU A 65 -29.26 -45.44 5.55
N VAL A 66 -30.10 -44.40 5.48
CA VAL A 66 -31.58 -44.39 5.60
C VAL A 66 -32.24 -43.28 4.73
N GLU A 67 -33.40 -43.63 4.14
CA GLU A 67 -34.35 -42.85 3.31
C GLU A 67 -35.51 -42.25 4.15
N GLU A 68 -35.93 -40.99 3.86
CA GLU A 68 -37.25 -40.53 3.33
C GLU A 68 -38.35 -40.23 4.40
N PRO A 69 -39.47 -39.49 4.11
CA PRO A 69 -39.94 -38.97 2.81
C PRO A 69 -40.45 -37.50 2.77
N ALA A 70 -40.67 -37.07 1.53
CA ALA A 70 -41.46 -35.91 1.11
C ALA A 70 -42.98 -36.19 1.06
N VAL A 71 -43.79 -35.14 1.09
CA VAL A 71 -45.22 -35.17 0.71
C VAL A 71 -45.47 -34.08 -0.34
N ALA A 72 -46.04 -34.50 -1.47
CA ALA A 72 -46.56 -33.69 -2.56
C ALA A 72 -48.09 -33.58 -2.48
N VAL A 73 -48.67 -32.49 -3.00
CA VAL A 73 -50.02 -32.53 -3.63
C VAL A 73 -50.04 -31.55 -4.81
N ASN A 74 -50.89 -31.88 -5.78
CA ASN A 74 -50.81 -31.62 -7.22
C ASN A 74 -52.10 -30.93 -7.73
N LEU A 75 -52.18 -30.65 -9.05
CA LEU A 75 -53.36 -30.34 -9.90
C LEU A 75 -53.77 -28.85 -10.00
N CYS A 76 -54.23 -28.26 -11.12
CA CYS A 76 -54.45 -28.70 -12.51
C CYS A 76 -54.56 -27.46 -13.45
N GLU A 77 -54.52 -27.75 -14.75
CA GLU A 77 -54.69 -27.01 -16.01
C GLU A 77 -55.66 -25.81 -16.09
N THR A 78 -55.37 -24.84 -16.99
CA THR A 78 -56.07 -24.68 -18.29
C THR A 78 -55.51 -23.56 -19.18
N ALA A 79 -55.73 -23.75 -20.48
CA ALA A 79 -55.20 -23.09 -21.67
C ALA A 79 -55.63 -21.63 -21.93
N ALA A 80 -54.86 -20.90 -22.75
CA ALA A 80 -55.31 -20.39 -24.06
C ALA A 80 -54.18 -19.70 -24.86
N ASN A 81 -54.10 -20.07 -26.14
CA ASN A 81 -53.25 -19.54 -27.21
C ASN A 81 -54.02 -18.50 -28.08
N ALA A 82 -53.29 -17.88 -29.02
CA ALA A 82 -53.71 -17.12 -30.21
C ALA A 82 -53.84 -15.58 -30.04
N ALA A 83 -53.42 -14.70 -30.94
CA ALA A 83 -52.73 -14.79 -32.24
C ALA A 83 -52.27 -13.39 -32.71
N THR A 84 -51.23 -13.37 -33.57
CA THR A 84 -50.97 -12.51 -34.76
C THR A 84 -51.26 -10.99 -34.77
N THR A 85 -50.24 -10.18 -35.11
CA THR A 85 -50.05 -9.32 -36.33
C THR A 85 -49.33 -7.98 -36.04
N ASP A 86 -48.21 -7.74 -36.75
CA ASP A 86 -47.64 -6.41 -37.11
C ASP A 86 -48.59 -5.63 -38.08
N PRO A 87 -48.44 -4.31 -38.40
CA PRO A 87 -47.20 -3.51 -38.46
C PRO A 87 -47.28 -1.98 -38.10
N ALA A 88 -46.08 -1.37 -38.04
CA ALA A 88 -45.68 0.00 -38.46
C ALA A 88 -46.31 1.30 -37.88
N SER A 89 -45.37 2.21 -37.55
CA SER A 89 -45.37 3.68 -37.69
C SER A 89 -45.77 4.60 -36.51
N SER A 90 -44.74 5.31 -36.03
CA SER A 90 -44.65 6.74 -35.69
C SER A 90 -45.54 7.41 -34.63
N MET A 91 -44.88 8.35 -33.94
CA MET A 91 -45.36 9.55 -33.25
C MET A 91 -45.32 9.52 -31.72
N PHE A 92 -44.44 10.40 -31.23
CA PHE A 92 -44.39 11.04 -29.93
C PHE A 92 -45.69 11.01 -29.12
N SER A 93 -45.63 10.45 -27.91
CA SER A 93 -46.36 11.00 -26.75
C SER A 93 -45.64 10.59 -25.47
N VAL A 94 -45.28 11.58 -24.67
CA VAL A 94 -44.70 11.41 -23.32
C VAL A 94 -45.79 10.92 -22.38
N PRO A 95 -45.66 9.78 -21.69
CA PRO A 95 -46.49 9.51 -20.53
C PRO A 95 -45.92 10.25 -19.32
N SER A 96 -46.73 11.14 -18.75
CA SER A 96 -46.57 11.62 -17.37
C SER A 96 -46.37 10.41 -16.44
N PRO A 97 -45.38 10.40 -15.52
CA PRO A 97 -45.28 9.31 -14.58
C PRO A 97 -46.47 9.36 -13.62
N THR A 98 -47.36 8.40 -13.80
CA THR A 98 -48.33 7.92 -12.84
C THR A 98 -47.67 7.82 -11.47
N SER A 99 -48.17 8.58 -10.50
CA SER A 99 -47.79 8.40 -9.09
C SER A 99 -48.22 6.99 -8.67
N ALA A 100 -47.24 6.13 -8.38
CA ALA A 100 -47.52 4.85 -7.75
C ALA A 100 -48.05 5.12 -6.33
N TYR A 101 -49.34 4.86 -6.10
CA TYR A 101 -49.92 4.83 -4.76
C TYR A 101 -49.65 3.45 -4.16
N VAL A 102 -48.83 3.41 -3.11
CA VAL A 102 -48.78 2.24 -2.22
C VAL A 102 -49.75 2.53 -1.08
N THR A 103 -50.90 1.88 -1.11
CA THR A 103 -51.80 1.81 0.05
C THR A 103 -51.42 0.57 0.86
N HIS A 104 -50.98 0.78 2.10
CA HIS A 104 -51.02 -0.25 3.12
C HIS A 104 -51.85 0.28 4.29
N THR A 105 -52.92 -0.46 4.57
CA THR A 105 -53.90 -0.24 5.63
C THR A 105 -53.30 -0.44 7.02
N GLU A 106 -53.91 0.28 7.96
CA GLU A 106 -53.46 0.62 9.31
C GLU A 106 -53.24 -0.58 10.25
N SER A 107 -52.20 -0.49 11.09
CA SER A 107 -52.45 -0.26 12.52
C SER A 107 -51.16 0.12 13.27
N GLN A 108 -51.28 1.18 14.04
CA GLN A 108 -50.40 1.65 15.13
C GLN A 108 -49.09 2.36 14.76
N GLY A 109 -49.21 3.69 14.69
CA GLY A 109 -48.25 4.63 15.27
C GLY A 109 -46.98 4.91 14.47
N ARG A 110 -47.06 5.73 13.43
CA ARG A 110 -45.88 6.39 12.83
C ARG A 110 -46.22 7.74 12.23
N MET A 111 -45.40 8.75 12.56
CA MET A 111 -45.54 10.13 12.07
C MET A 111 -45.47 10.19 10.54
N SER A 112 -46.40 10.91 9.92
CA SER A 112 -46.40 11.17 8.47
C SER A 112 -45.32 12.20 8.10
N ILE A 113 -44.32 11.80 7.31
CA ILE A 113 -43.40 12.75 6.67
C ILE A 113 -44.00 13.14 5.31
N THR A 114 -44.47 14.38 5.21
CA THR A 114 -44.85 14.98 3.93
C THR A 114 -43.61 15.59 3.27
N ILE A 115 -43.08 14.97 2.22
CA ILE A 115 -42.01 15.57 1.41
C ILE A 115 -42.67 16.58 0.46
N ARG A 116 -42.55 17.87 0.78
CA ARG A 116 -42.92 18.94 -0.16
C ARG A 116 -41.91 18.94 -1.30
N SER A 117 -42.37 18.63 -2.52
CA SER A 117 -41.62 18.85 -3.75
C SER A 117 -41.47 20.36 -3.96
N GLY A 118 -40.40 20.94 -3.42
CA GLY A 118 -40.07 22.34 -3.64
C GLY A 118 -39.71 22.61 -5.10
N ASP A 119 -40.29 23.68 -5.63
CA ASP A 119 -39.99 24.29 -6.92
C ASP A 119 -38.50 24.34 -7.25
N ARG A 120 -38.21 24.14 -8.55
CA ARG A 120 -36.93 24.31 -9.24
C ARG A 120 -35.77 24.73 -8.33
N ARG A 121 -35.06 23.75 -7.76
CA ARG A 121 -33.71 23.99 -7.24
C ARG A 121 -32.85 24.48 -8.40
N GLN A 122 -32.53 25.77 -8.38
CA GLN A 122 -31.45 26.34 -9.16
C GLN A 122 -30.24 25.42 -8.99
N MET A 123 -29.73 24.86 -10.08
CA MET A 123 -28.56 23.98 -10.03
C MET A 123 -27.45 24.75 -9.33
N LEU A 124 -27.12 24.34 -8.11
CA LEU A 124 -25.93 24.83 -7.42
C LEU A 124 -24.77 24.61 -8.39
N LYS A 125 -24.10 25.69 -8.80
CA LYS A 125 -22.85 25.57 -9.55
C LYS A 125 -21.95 24.67 -8.71
N PHE A 126 -21.70 23.45 -9.20
CA PHE A 126 -20.72 22.58 -8.57
C PHE A 126 -19.42 23.38 -8.47
N PRO A 127 -18.80 23.50 -7.29
CA PRO A 127 -17.49 24.11 -7.20
C PRO A 127 -16.58 23.37 -8.18
N THR A 128 -15.86 24.12 -9.02
CA THR A 128 -14.77 23.58 -9.84
C THR A 128 -13.91 22.72 -8.92
N GLN A 129 -13.76 21.43 -9.22
CA GLN A 129 -12.94 20.53 -8.41
C GLN A 129 -11.60 21.20 -8.16
N PRO A 130 -11.15 21.29 -6.89
CA PRO A 130 -9.90 21.95 -6.60
C PRO A 130 -8.78 21.21 -7.34
N VAL A 131 -7.92 21.99 -8.01
CA VAL A 131 -6.83 21.45 -8.82
C VAL A 131 -5.89 20.70 -7.88
N GLU A 132 -5.66 19.41 -8.15
CA GLU A 132 -4.72 18.59 -7.38
C GLU A 132 -3.32 19.20 -7.45
N PRO A 133 -2.73 19.73 -6.37
CA PRO A 133 -1.43 20.39 -6.45
C PRO A 133 -0.26 19.40 -6.48
N VAL A 134 -0.45 18.17 -6.00
CA VAL A 134 0.63 17.16 -5.99
C VAL A 134 0.81 16.58 -7.39
N LYS A 135 2.01 16.75 -7.95
CA LYS A 135 2.38 16.17 -9.25
C LYS A 135 2.78 14.71 -9.14
N ARG A 136 3.59 14.37 -8.13
CA ARG A 136 4.06 13.00 -7.88
C ARG A 136 4.03 12.67 -6.40
N ILE A 137 3.66 11.44 -6.08
CA ILE A 137 3.91 10.83 -4.77
C ILE A 137 4.98 9.77 -4.98
N ILE A 138 6.12 9.91 -4.32
CA ILE A 138 7.32 9.14 -4.55
C ILE A 138 7.65 8.39 -3.26
N PHE A 139 7.47 7.07 -3.23
CA PHE A 139 7.96 6.26 -2.13
C PHE A 139 9.45 6.02 -2.30
N LEU A 140 10.20 6.17 -1.23
CA LEU A 140 11.58 5.76 -1.14
C LEU A 140 11.70 4.71 -0.04
N ARG A 141 12.12 3.50 -0.39
CA ARG A 141 12.49 2.52 0.65
C ARG A 141 13.84 2.95 1.24
N ASN A 142 13.93 2.93 2.56
CA ASN A 142 15.19 3.13 3.26
C ASN A 142 16.31 2.21 2.73
N GLY A 143 17.55 2.65 2.91
CA GLY A 143 18.74 1.88 2.56
C GLY A 143 18.86 0.61 3.37
N ARG A 144 19.65 -0.33 2.86
CA ARG A 144 19.94 -1.62 3.48
C ARG A 144 20.35 -1.45 4.94
N SER A 145 19.69 -2.19 5.82
CA SER A 145 19.92 -2.17 7.26
C SER A 145 20.63 -3.40 7.78
N LEU A 146 21.16 -3.33 9.01
CA LEU A 146 21.72 -4.51 9.69
C LEU A 146 20.69 -5.66 9.75
N ALA A 147 19.41 -5.38 9.94
CA ALA A 147 18.35 -6.40 9.90
C ALA A 147 18.14 -7.02 8.51
N ASN A 148 18.48 -6.29 7.43
CA ASN A 148 18.44 -6.86 6.08
C ASN A 148 19.65 -7.76 5.79
N VAL A 149 20.78 -7.53 6.46
CA VAL A 149 21.97 -8.40 6.40
C VAL A 149 21.78 -9.62 7.30
N ASN A 150 21.31 -9.41 8.52
CA ASN A 150 21.07 -10.44 9.52
C ASN A 150 19.77 -10.16 10.28
N VAL A 151 18.73 -10.95 10.01
CA VAL A 151 17.42 -10.80 10.67
C VAL A 151 17.52 -10.95 12.21
N CYS A 152 18.54 -11.65 12.72
CA CYS A 152 18.73 -11.83 14.16
C CYS A 152 19.10 -10.52 14.87
N THR A 153 19.43 -9.45 14.15
CA THR A 153 19.62 -8.11 14.75
C THR A 153 18.39 -7.66 15.55
N HIS A 154 17.18 -8.12 15.20
CA HIS A 154 15.96 -7.83 15.97
C HIS A 154 15.97 -8.41 17.40
N VAL A 155 16.84 -9.38 17.70
CA VAL A 155 16.98 -9.96 19.05
C VAL A 155 17.84 -9.05 19.94
N THR A 156 18.89 -8.45 19.39
CA THR A 156 19.87 -7.66 20.15
C THR A 156 19.61 -6.17 20.10
N THR A 157 18.91 -5.69 19.07
CA THR A 157 18.67 -4.27 18.81
C THR A 157 17.17 -4.02 18.62
N PRO A 158 16.55 -3.09 19.38
CA PRO A 158 15.17 -2.70 19.15
C PRO A 158 14.97 -2.23 17.69
N ASP A 159 13.89 -2.67 17.04
CA ASP A 159 13.71 -2.47 15.59
C ASP A 159 13.89 -1.01 15.14
N TRP A 160 13.26 -0.08 15.86
CA TRP A 160 13.34 1.35 15.55
C TRP A 160 14.77 1.94 15.62
N ARG A 161 15.69 1.30 16.34
CA ARG A 161 17.11 1.69 16.46
C ARG A 161 18.03 1.03 15.45
N ILE A 162 17.57 0.04 14.69
CA ILE A 162 18.43 -0.69 13.76
C ILE A 162 18.96 0.28 12.68
N PRO A 163 20.29 0.43 12.56
CA PRO A 163 20.90 1.36 11.60
C PRO A 163 21.02 0.77 10.18
N ILE A 164 21.31 1.64 9.22
CA ILE A 164 21.77 1.24 7.88
C ILE A 164 23.22 0.73 7.91
N VAL A 165 23.56 -0.12 6.94
CA VAL A 165 24.95 -0.54 6.66
C VAL A 165 25.60 0.40 5.63
N PRO A 166 26.93 0.39 5.45
CA PRO A 166 27.60 1.26 4.48
C PRO A 166 27.03 1.15 3.05
N GLU A 167 26.69 -0.05 2.59
CA GLU A 167 26.04 -0.25 1.30
C GLU A 167 24.66 0.43 1.25
N GLY A 168 23.95 0.47 2.37
CA GLY A 168 22.69 1.19 2.52
C GLY A 168 22.85 2.72 2.48
N GLU A 169 24.02 3.24 2.87
CA GLU A 169 24.37 4.65 2.72
C GLU A 169 24.54 5.02 1.24
N GLU A 170 25.25 4.18 0.48
CA GLU A 170 25.45 4.32 -0.97
C GLU A 170 24.12 4.21 -1.73
N GLU A 171 23.31 3.18 -1.44
CA GLU A 171 21.95 3.02 -1.99
C GLU A 171 21.10 4.29 -1.78
N SER A 172 21.20 4.89 -0.58
CA SER A 172 20.45 6.10 -0.22
C SER A 172 20.99 7.33 -0.95
N TYR A 173 22.30 7.45 -1.14
CA TYR A 173 22.93 8.51 -1.92
C TYR A 173 22.50 8.46 -3.39
N ASP A 174 22.54 7.28 -4.00
CA ASP A 174 22.11 7.09 -5.40
C ASP A 174 20.62 7.32 -5.58
N ALA A 175 19.80 6.97 -4.58
CA ALA A 175 18.40 7.36 -4.56
C ALA A 175 18.22 8.89 -4.53
N GLY A 176 19.01 9.61 -3.74
CA GLY A 176 19.04 11.06 -3.72
C GLY A 176 19.32 11.68 -5.09
N ARG A 177 20.34 11.18 -5.79
CA ARG A 177 20.68 11.62 -7.15
C ARG A 177 19.52 11.40 -8.13
N ARG A 178 18.93 10.19 -8.12
CA ARG A 178 17.77 9.84 -8.96
C ARG A 178 16.55 10.70 -8.67
N LEU A 179 16.30 11.04 -7.39
CA LEU A 179 15.24 11.97 -7.00
C LEU A 179 15.46 13.36 -7.59
N ALA A 180 16.68 13.90 -7.50
CA ALA A 180 17.00 15.21 -8.07
C ALA A 180 16.80 15.24 -9.58
N GLN A 181 17.26 14.19 -10.28
CA GLN A 181 17.03 14.03 -11.71
C GLN A 181 15.53 14.00 -12.06
N LEU A 182 14.72 13.27 -11.30
CA LEU A 182 13.28 13.12 -11.54
C LEU A 182 12.48 14.40 -11.24
N ILE A 183 12.85 15.11 -10.18
CA ILE A 183 12.12 16.27 -9.66
C ILE A 183 12.51 17.55 -10.41
N GLY A 184 13.78 17.68 -10.82
CA GLY A 184 14.28 18.93 -11.38
C GLY A 184 14.19 20.07 -10.35
N ASP A 185 13.74 21.25 -10.80
CA ASP A 185 13.54 22.44 -9.96
C ASP A 185 12.12 22.56 -9.36
N GLU A 186 11.32 21.50 -9.50
CA GLU A 186 9.97 21.49 -8.95
C GLU A 186 9.99 21.42 -7.41
N PRO A 187 8.97 21.97 -6.72
CA PRO A 187 8.87 21.88 -5.27
C PRO A 187 8.85 20.44 -4.80
N VAL A 188 9.53 20.15 -3.68
CA VAL A 188 9.51 18.83 -3.03
C VAL A 188 9.26 18.93 -1.53
N TYR A 189 8.37 18.07 -1.03
CA TYR A 189 8.08 17.90 0.39
C TYR A 189 8.43 16.48 0.84
N TYR A 190 9.18 16.34 1.93
CA TYR A 190 9.56 15.04 2.47
C TYR A 190 8.75 14.65 3.69
N TYR A 191 8.22 13.42 3.65
CA TYR A 191 7.77 12.67 4.79
C TYR A 191 8.78 11.58 5.12
N LEU A 192 9.07 11.36 6.40
CA LEU A 192 9.94 10.28 6.81
C LEU A 192 9.42 9.54 8.04
N SER A 193 9.69 8.24 8.05
CA SER A 193 9.55 7.41 9.24
C SER A 193 10.52 7.84 10.35
N PRO A 194 10.13 7.78 11.64
CA PRO A 194 11.01 8.13 12.75
C PRO A 194 12.12 7.11 13.05
N TYR A 195 12.15 5.97 12.35
CA TYR A 195 13.13 4.92 12.59
C TYR A 195 14.53 5.36 12.16
N VAL A 196 15.56 4.91 12.91
CA VAL A 196 16.96 5.31 12.71
C VAL A 196 17.41 5.05 11.27
N ARG A 197 17.08 3.88 10.70
CA ARG A 197 17.40 3.57 9.30
C ARG A 197 16.84 4.58 8.29
N CYS A 198 15.62 5.11 8.50
CA CYS A 198 15.06 6.14 7.64
C CYS A 198 15.75 7.49 7.85
N ARG A 199 16.04 7.88 9.10
CA ARG A 199 16.77 9.12 9.41
C ARG A 199 18.18 9.13 8.80
N GLN A 200 18.90 8.02 8.93
CA GLN A 200 20.22 7.85 8.33
C GLN A 200 20.11 7.88 6.80
N SER A 201 19.21 7.10 6.19
CA SER A 201 18.99 7.16 4.75
C SER A 201 18.68 8.57 4.26
N PHE A 202 17.84 9.33 4.98
CA PHE A 202 17.49 10.71 4.60
C PHE A 202 18.73 11.61 4.50
N LYS A 203 19.69 11.47 5.43
CA LYS A 203 20.96 12.21 5.36
C LYS A 203 21.72 11.93 4.07
N HIS A 204 21.82 10.67 3.64
CA HIS A 204 22.52 10.30 2.42
C HIS A 204 21.73 10.67 1.16
N VAL A 205 20.39 10.57 1.21
CA VAL A 205 19.50 11.05 0.17
C VAL A 205 19.71 12.54 -0.08
N LEU A 206 19.74 13.38 0.96
CA LEU A 206 20.00 14.82 0.81
C LEU A 206 21.39 15.07 0.20
N ARG A 207 22.42 14.35 0.64
CA ARG A 207 23.77 14.46 0.04
C ARG A 207 23.76 14.15 -1.46
N GLY A 208 23.08 13.09 -1.88
CA GLY A 208 22.98 12.71 -3.30
C GLY A 208 22.12 13.69 -4.10
N TYR A 209 21.03 14.17 -3.51
CA TYR A 209 20.15 15.16 -4.11
C TYR A 209 20.90 16.47 -4.40
N ASP A 210 21.62 16.99 -3.40
CA ASP A 210 22.40 18.23 -3.50
C ASP A 210 23.58 18.09 -4.47
N ALA A 211 24.28 16.95 -4.44
CA ALA A 211 25.39 16.67 -5.37
C ALA A 211 24.92 16.70 -6.83
N TYR A 212 23.83 16.01 -7.15
CA TYR A 212 23.28 16.02 -8.51
C TYR A 212 22.84 17.43 -8.93
N ARG A 213 22.13 18.16 -8.08
CA ARG A 213 21.69 19.54 -8.37
C ARG A 213 22.89 20.46 -8.63
N SER A 214 23.93 20.38 -7.81
CA SER A 214 25.15 21.18 -7.97
C SER A 214 25.88 20.85 -9.28
N GLU A 215 26.05 19.56 -9.60
CA GLU A 215 26.70 19.11 -10.83
C GLU A 215 25.97 19.60 -12.09
N HIS A 216 24.64 19.71 -12.02
CA HIS A 216 23.78 20.11 -13.14
C HIS A 216 23.40 21.60 -13.10
N LYS A 217 24.03 22.40 -12.22
CA LYS A 217 23.79 23.85 -12.06
C LYS A 217 22.32 24.21 -11.86
N MET A 218 21.61 23.38 -11.09
CA MET A 218 20.22 23.64 -10.73
C MET A 218 20.14 24.74 -9.67
N GLU A 219 19.27 25.72 -9.89
CA GLU A 219 19.13 26.91 -9.04
C GLU A 219 17.88 26.85 -8.16
N GLY A 220 17.88 27.60 -7.06
CA GLY A 220 16.75 27.71 -6.15
C GLY A 220 16.63 26.60 -5.11
N GLU A 221 15.86 26.89 -4.05
CA GLU A 221 15.49 25.92 -3.03
C GLU A 221 14.22 25.17 -3.46
N SER A 222 14.37 23.91 -3.89
CA SER A 222 13.24 23.03 -4.25
C SER A 222 12.55 22.43 -3.02
N ILE A 223 13.26 22.23 -1.91
CA ILE A 223 12.69 21.64 -0.69
C ILE A 223 11.79 22.66 0.01
N VAL A 224 10.48 22.42 -0.02
CA VAL A 224 9.46 23.27 0.62
C VAL A 224 9.08 22.79 2.03
N GLY A 225 9.45 21.58 2.41
CA GLY A 225 9.24 21.09 3.77
C GLY A 225 9.72 19.67 4.02
N VAL A 226 9.91 19.35 5.30
CA VAL A 226 10.30 18.02 5.79
C VAL A 226 9.55 17.75 7.08
N ARG A 227 8.93 16.57 7.20
CA ARG A 227 8.19 16.17 8.41
C ARG A 227 8.35 14.69 8.73
N GLU A 228 8.58 14.40 10.00
CA GLU A 228 8.45 13.05 10.54
C GLU A 228 7.01 12.68 10.84
N ASP A 229 6.63 11.45 10.52
CA ASP A 229 5.31 10.92 10.85
C ASP A 229 5.41 9.49 11.40
N VAL A 230 4.97 9.32 12.65
CA VAL A 230 5.00 8.04 13.37
C VAL A 230 4.16 6.94 12.71
N ARG A 231 3.20 7.30 11.85
CA ARG A 231 2.38 6.35 11.09
C ARG A 231 3.14 5.71 9.93
N LEU A 232 4.31 6.25 9.57
CA LEU A 232 5.19 5.73 8.51
C LEU A 232 6.27 4.76 9.04
N ARG A 233 6.18 4.31 10.29
CA ARG A 233 7.02 3.23 10.85
C ARG A 233 6.86 1.91 10.09
N ASP A 234 7.82 1.00 10.25
CA ASP A 234 7.71 -0.36 9.72
C ASP A 234 6.72 -1.18 10.55
N GLY A 235 6.35 -2.38 10.11
CA GLY A 235 5.52 -3.28 10.93
C GLY A 235 6.28 -3.71 12.19
N ASP A 236 5.71 -3.44 13.36
CA ASP A 236 6.30 -3.89 14.63
C ASP A 236 6.20 -5.41 14.74
N ILE A 237 7.34 -6.10 14.79
CA ILE A 237 7.36 -7.55 14.93
C ILE A 237 7.42 -8.01 16.38
N GLY A 238 7.39 -7.11 17.36
CA GLY A 238 7.52 -7.43 18.78
C GLY A 238 8.97 -7.60 19.24
N ARG A 239 9.15 -8.06 20.48
CA ARG A 239 10.47 -8.28 21.11
C ARG A 239 10.69 -9.76 21.39
N TYR A 240 11.80 -10.29 20.88
CA TYR A 240 12.18 -11.70 21.05
C TYR A 240 13.44 -11.83 21.89
N LYS A 241 13.56 -12.95 22.61
CA LYS A 241 14.72 -13.22 23.48
C LYS A 241 15.75 -14.12 22.80
N SER A 242 15.33 -14.93 21.83
CA SER A 242 16.23 -15.82 21.11
C SER A 242 16.00 -15.75 19.59
N LYS A 243 17.00 -16.25 18.86
CA LYS A 243 16.93 -16.38 17.40
C LYS A 243 15.86 -17.38 16.99
N GLU A 244 15.74 -18.47 17.73
CA GLU A 244 14.81 -19.57 17.45
C GLU A 244 13.36 -19.09 17.55
N GLU A 245 13.05 -18.30 18.58
CA GLU A 245 11.73 -17.70 18.80
C GLU A 245 11.37 -16.74 17.66
N LEU A 246 12.28 -15.83 17.31
CA LEU A 246 12.09 -14.89 16.19
C LEU A 246 11.84 -15.64 14.86
N LEU A 247 12.68 -16.63 14.54
CA LEU A 247 12.56 -17.39 13.29
C LEU A 247 11.28 -18.22 13.24
N HIS A 248 10.84 -18.76 14.38
CA HIS A 248 9.56 -19.46 14.50
C HIS A 248 8.40 -18.56 14.06
N HIS A 249 8.27 -17.36 14.65
CA HIS A 249 7.18 -16.44 14.32
C HIS A 249 7.28 -15.87 12.90
N LEU A 250 8.50 -15.65 12.38
CA LEU A 250 8.67 -15.24 10.98
C LEU A 250 8.20 -16.31 9.99
N ALA A 251 8.46 -17.60 10.29
CA ALA A 251 7.98 -18.71 9.48
C ALA A 251 6.47 -18.93 9.63
N GLU A 252 5.94 -18.80 10.85
CA GLU A 252 4.50 -18.89 11.12
C GLU A 252 3.72 -17.81 10.37
N ARG A 253 4.22 -16.58 10.34
CA ARG A 253 3.64 -15.48 9.54
C ARG A 253 3.52 -15.84 8.07
N GLU A 254 4.52 -16.51 7.49
CA GLU A 254 4.48 -16.88 6.07
C GLU A 254 3.36 -17.89 5.79
N LYS A 255 3.14 -18.83 6.71
CA LYS A 255 2.09 -19.85 6.61
C LYS A 255 0.69 -19.29 6.89
N TYR A 256 0.56 -18.45 7.92
CA TYR A 256 -0.72 -17.88 8.35
C TYR A 256 -1.19 -16.75 7.41
N GLY A 257 -0.24 -16.02 6.82
CA GLY A 257 -0.50 -14.92 5.91
C GLY A 257 -0.14 -13.56 6.53
N LYS A 258 0.70 -12.81 5.81
CA LYS A 258 1.31 -11.53 6.24
C LYS A 258 0.32 -10.43 6.64
N PHE A 259 -0.92 -10.50 6.17
CA PHE A 259 -1.93 -9.48 6.47
C PHE A 259 -2.57 -9.69 7.85
N TYR A 260 -2.90 -10.93 8.21
CA TYR A 260 -3.68 -11.23 9.41
C TYR A 260 -2.84 -11.73 10.59
N TYR A 261 -1.66 -12.30 10.32
CA TYR A 261 -0.79 -12.76 11.40
C TYR A 261 -0.38 -11.59 12.30
N ARG A 262 -0.68 -11.69 13.59
CA ARG A 262 -0.24 -10.74 14.61
C ARG A 262 0.97 -11.32 15.33
N PHE A 263 2.10 -10.63 15.27
CA PHE A 263 3.25 -11.00 16.08
C PHE A 263 2.94 -10.85 17.58
N PRO A 264 3.48 -11.73 18.44
CA PRO A 264 3.41 -11.54 19.88
C PRO A 264 3.97 -10.17 20.29
N HIS A 265 3.17 -9.39 21.01
CA HIS A 265 3.51 -8.02 21.42
C HIS A 265 3.86 -7.05 20.27
N GLY A 266 3.44 -7.38 19.04
CA GLY A 266 3.66 -6.57 17.85
C GLY A 266 2.38 -6.26 17.08
N GLU A 267 2.57 -5.84 15.84
CA GLU A 267 1.54 -5.52 14.87
C GLU A 267 1.22 -6.73 13.97
N SER A 268 0.00 -6.72 13.44
CA SER A 268 -0.40 -7.45 12.25
C SER A 268 -0.34 -6.54 11.03
N GLY A 269 -0.41 -7.13 9.83
CA GLY A 269 -0.56 -6.34 8.61
C GLY A 269 -1.85 -5.48 8.60
N ALA A 270 -2.92 -5.91 9.25
CA ALA A 270 -4.14 -5.13 9.41
C ALA A 270 -3.90 -3.84 10.23
N ASP A 271 -3.17 -3.91 11.34
CA ASP A 271 -2.86 -2.70 12.13
C ASP A 271 -2.00 -1.71 11.34
N VAL A 272 -1.05 -2.22 10.54
CA VAL A 272 -0.26 -1.39 9.62
C VAL A 272 -1.18 -0.72 8.59
N CYS A 273 -2.20 -1.43 8.09
CA CYS A 273 -3.18 -0.88 7.16
C CYS A 273 -3.98 0.27 7.77
N ASP A 274 -4.38 0.17 9.03
CA ASP A 274 -5.18 1.18 9.72
C ASP A 274 -4.40 2.48 9.94
N ARG A 275 -3.15 2.39 10.40
CA ARG A 275 -2.30 3.58 10.56
C ARG A 275 -1.90 4.22 9.22
N VAL A 276 -1.69 3.42 8.18
CA VAL A 276 -1.43 3.93 6.82
C VAL A 276 -2.68 4.62 6.27
N THR A 277 -3.88 4.08 6.53
CA THR A 277 -5.14 4.74 6.19
C THR A 277 -5.26 6.08 6.91
N SER A 278 -4.99 6.12 8.21
CA SER A 278 -5.00 7.36 8.99
C SER A 278 -3.99 8.39 8.45
N PHE A 279 -2.81 7.94 7.99
CA PHE A 279 -1.84 8.81 7.32
C PHE A 279 -2.39 9.37 6.01
N LEU A 280 -2.98 8.53 5.17
CA LEU A 280 -3.59 8.91 3.90
C LEU A 280 -4.69 9.96 4.09
N ASP A 281 -5.55 9.81 5.10
CA ASP A 281 -6.62 10.76 5.36
C ASP A 281 -6.08 12.15 5.75
N ALA A 282 -5.01 12.19 6.57
CA ALA A 282 -4.34 13.44 6.90
C ALA A 282 -3.65 14.04 5.67
N PHE A 283 -2.90 13.23 4.93
CA PHE A 283 -2.20 13.63 3.72
C PHE A 283 -3.17 14.20 2.67
N GLN A 284 -4.36 13.62 2.50
CA GLN A 284 -5.38 14.10 1.55
C GLN A 284 -5.88 15.51 1.86
N ARG A 285 -5.94 15.89 3.14
CA ARG A 285 -6.31 17.25 3.54
C ARG A 285 -5.16 18.22 3.35
N GLU A 286 -4.00 17.85 3.86
CA GLU A 286 -2.80 18.71 3.84
C GLU A 286 -2.25 18.93 2.44
N ARG A 287 -2.40 17.95 1.54
CA ARG A 287 -1.86 18.09 0.19
C ARG A 287 -2.45 19.26 -0.57
N MET A 288 -3.66 19.69 -0.24
CA MET A 288 -4.32 20.84 -0.87
C MET A 288 -3.63 22.17 -0.52
N ASP A 289 -2.83 22.21 0.55
CA ASP A 289 -2.07 23.38 0.96
C ASP A 289 -0.68 23.46 0.31
N PHE A 290 -0.27 22.43 -0.45
CA PHE A 290 1.01 22.45 -1.15
C PHE A 290 1.01 23.40 -2.35
N PRO A 291 2.18 23.98 -2.70
CA PRO A 291 2.36 24.65 -3.97
C PRO A 291 1.97 23.75 -5.16
N MET A 292 1.55 24.36 -6.26
CA MET A 292 1.29 23.62 -7.49
C MET A 292 2.54 22.86 -7.96
N ASP A 293 2.29 21.68 -8.50
CA ASP A 293 3.29 20.75 -9.01
C ASP A 293 4.29 20.22 -7.96
N THR A 294 3.88 20.20 -6.69
CA THR A 294 4.70 19.64 -5.61
C THR A 294 4.91 18.13 -5.78
N ASN A 295 6.16 17.70 -5.63
CA ASN A 295 6.56 16.30 -5.49
C ASN A 295 6.57 15.94 -4.00
N VAL A 296 5.90 14.86 -3.61
CA VAL A 296 5.89 14.40 -2.22
C VAL A 296 6.72 13.13 -2.12
N VAL A 297 7.84 13.17 -1.39
CA VAL A 297 8.68 12.01 -1.14
C VAL A 297 8.32 11.41 0.22
N ILE A 298 7.97 10.12 0.26
CA ILE A 298 7.67 9.37 1.47
C ILE A 298 8.77 8.33 1.70
N LEU A 299 9.72 8.65 2.58
CA LEU A 299 10.82 7.77 2.97
C LEU A 299 10.37 6.84 4.11
N THR A 300 10.21 5.55 3.79
CA THR A 300 9.64 4.56 4.71
C THR A 300 10.19 3.16 4.40
N HIS A 301 9.44 2.11 4.75
CA HIS A 301 9.87 0.72 4.79
C HIS A 301 9.09 -0.14 3.78
N GLY A 302 9.65 -1.28 3.40
CA GLY A 302 9.05 -2.15 2.38
C GLY A 302 7.62 -2.59 2.69
N GLN A 303 7.36 -2.98 3.94
CA GLN A 303 6.01 -3.38 4.40
C GLN A 303 5.00 -2.23 4.32
N THR A 304 5.41 -1.02 4.74
CA THR A 304 4.56 0.17 4.71
C THR A 304 4.28 0.63 3.28
N ILE A 305 5.24 0.54 2.35
CA ILE A 305 5.03 0.85 0.93
C ILE A 305 3.98 -0.10 0.33
N ARG A 306 4.12 -1.41 0.56
CA ARG A 306 3.13 -2.40 0.08
C ARG A 306 1.74 -2.09 0.61
N MET A 307 1.64 -1.70 1.89
CA MET A 307 0.36 -1.38 2.51
C MET A 307 -0.23 -0.08 1.95
N PHE A 308 0.60 0.92 1.68
CA PHE A 308 0.18 2.16 1.02
C PHE A 308 -0.40 1.84 -0.35
N VAL A 309 0.32 1.09 -1.19
CA VAL A 309 -0.12 0.70 -2.53
C VAL A 309 -1.41 -0.10 -2.47
N LYS A 310 -1.49 -1.09 -1.57
CA LYS A 310 -2.73 -1.84 -1.31
C LYS A 310 -3.89 -0.91 -1.03
N ARG A 311 -3.73 0.04 -0.10
CA ARG A 311 -4.80 0.94 0.33
C ARG A 311 -5.16 1.97 -0.74
N TRP A 312 -4.17 2.50 -1.45
CA TRP A 312 -4.34 3.50 -2.52
C TRP A 312 -5.13 2.96 -3.71
N PHE A 313 -4.90 1.70 -4.10
CA PHE A 313 -5.59 1.04 -5.22
C PHE A 313 -6.73 0.13 -4.79
N ASN A 314 -7.03 0.09 -3.48
CA ASN A 314 -8.04 -0.80 -2.89
C ASN A 314 -7.85 -2.28 -3.31
N LEU A 315 -6.59 -2.75 -3.29
CA LEU A 315 -6.25 -4.12 -3.63
C LEU A 315 -6.80 -5.09 -2.58
N THR A 316 -7.20 -6.29 -3.01
CA THR A 316 -7.60 -7.35 -2.08
C THR A 316 -6.44 -7.77 -1.19
N VAL A 317 -6.77 -8.46 -0.10
CA VAL A 317 -5.78 -9.07 0.77
C VAL A 317 -4.99 -10.15 0.02
N ASP A 318 -5.62 -10.91 -0.87
CA ASP A 318 -4.96 -11.93 -1.70
C ASP A 318 -3.87 -11.32 -2.57
N THR A 319 -4.18 -10.23 -3.30
CA THR A 319 -3.17 -9.52 -4.10
C THR A 319 -2.05 -9.01 -3.20
N TYR A 320 -2.38 -8.48 -2.02
CA TYR A 320 -1.37 -8.03 -1.07
C TYR A 320 -0.47 -9.17 -0.55
N HIS A 321 -0.99 -10.38 -0.35
CA HIS A 321 -0.16 -11.55 0.02
C HIS A 321 0.83 -11.92 -1.10
N SER A 322 0.44 -11.77 -2.37
CA SER A 322 1.33 -12.01 -3.52
C SER A 322 2.38 -10.93 -3.74
N MET A 323 2.17 -9.71 -3.22
CA MET A 323 3.13 -8.62 -3.37
C MET A 323 4.46 -8.92 -2.66
N VAL A 324 5.56 -8.46 -3.23
CA VAL A 324 6.88 -8.41 -2.57
C VAL A 324 7.25 -6.98 -2.21
N SER A 325 8.13 -6.81 -1.22
CA SER A 325 8.63 -5.49 -0.85
C SER A 325 9.57 -4.96 -1.93
N PRO A 326 9.47 -3.68 -2.33
CA PRO A 326 10.40 -3.10 -3.30
C PRO A 326 11.83 -3.12 -2.74
N PRO A 327 12.91 -3.21 -3.54
CA PRO A 327 14.29 -3.29 -3.04
C PRO A 327 14.71 -2.11 -2.14
N THR A 328 15.72 -2.28 -1.29
CA THR A 328 16.25 -1.17 -0.47
C THR A 328 16.82 -0.07 -1.38
N GLY A 329 16.67 1.20 -0.96
CA GLY A 329 17.06 2.35 -1.79
C GLY A 329 16.31 2.50 -3.11
N SER A 330 15.24 1.74 -3.35
CA SER A 330 14.43 1.88 -4.57
C SER A 330 13.38 2.99 -4.44
N ILE A 331 13.03 3.56 -5.59
CA ILE A 331 12.05 4.63 -5.71
C ILE A 331 10.82 4.08 -6.42
N SER A 332 9.64 4.43 -5.90
CA SER A 332 8.36 4.07 -6.48
C SER A 332 7.46 5.27 -6.69
N THR A 333 7.02 5.52 -7.91
CA THR A 333 6.38 6.79 -8.26
C THR A 333 4.92 6.62 -8.69
N LEU A 334 4.06 7.39 -8.05
CA LEU A 334 2.71 7.70 -8.47
C LEU A 334 2.70 9.06 -9.16
N THR A 335 2.37 9.11 -10.45
CA THR A 335 2.33 10.37 -11.23
C THR A 335 0.90 10.81 -11.52
N ARG A 336 0.58 12.07 -11.23
CA ARG A 336 -0.72 12.68 -11.53
C ARG A 336 -0.97 12.73 -13.04
N MET A 337 -2.15 12.30 -13.47
CA MET A 337 -2.62 12.36 -14.85
C MET A 337 -3.54 13.59 -15.05
N HIS A 338 -3.33 14.33 -16.14
CA HIS A 338 -3.88 15.67 -16.40
C HIS A 338 -5.40 15.86 -16.29
N HIS A 339 -6.23 14.80 -16.38
CA HIS A 339 -7.66 14.94 -16.60
C HIS A 339 -8.58 14.59 -15.41
N ARG A 340 -8.09 13.97 -14.33
CA ARG A 340 -8.97 13.42 -13.26
C ARG A 340 -8.42 13.40 -11.83
N SER A 341 -7.36 14.16 -11.50
CA SER A 341 -6.66 14.04 -10.20
C SER A 341 -6.34 12.57 -9.86
N SER A 342 -6.09 11.76 -10.89
CA SER A 342 -5.81 10.34 -10.78
C SER A 342 -4.32 10.11 -10.93
N PHE A 343 -3.77 9.20 -10.13
CA PHE A 343 -2.36 8.88 -10.12
C PHE A 343 -2.12 7.52 -10.77
N ARG A 344 -1.10 7.45 -11.63
CA ARG A 344 -0.60 6.21 -12.24
C ARG A 344 0.66 5.74 -11.51
N LEU A 345 0.70 4.47 -11.10
CA LEU A 345 1.92 3.84 -10.58
C LEU A 345 2.84 3.47 -11.76
N ASP A 346 4.13 3.78 -11.65
CA ASP A 346 5.10 3.44 -12.68
C ASP A 346 5.24 1.93 -12.92
N ASP A 347 5.67 1.54 -14.12
CA ASP A 347 5.73 0.13 -14.53
C ASP A 347 6.83 -0.64 -13.78
N ALA A 348 7.95 0.02 -13.46
CA ALA A 348 9.03 -0.58 -12.68
C ALA A 348 8.57 -0.99 -11.27
N CYS A 349 7.61 -0.26 -10.69
CA CYS A 349 6.98 -0.58 -9.42
C CYS A 349 6.00 -1.74 -9.52
N ILE A 350 5.24 -1.78 -10.60
CA ILE A 350 4.33 -2.89 -10.88
C ILE A 350 5.15 -4.19 -10.95
N GLU A 351 6.26 -4.18 -11.69
CA GLU A 351 7.15 -5.32 -11.81
C GLU A 351 7.84 -5.67 -10.49
N SER A 352 8.51 -4.70 -9.85
CA SER A 352 9.31 -4.94 -8.65
C SER A 352 8.50 -5.41 -7.45
N MET A 353 7.23 -4.99 -7.32
CA MET A 353 6.33 -5.46 -6.26
C MET A 353 5.48 -6.68 -6.68
N ARG A 354 5.66 -7.20 -7.90
CA ARG A 354 4.86 -8.29 -8.49
C ARG A 354 3.36 -8.04 -8.48
N LEU A 355 2.98 -6.80 -8.80
CA LEU A 355 1.58 -6.44 -8.95
C LEU A 355 1.03 -7.02 -10.25
N PRO A 356 -0.23 -7.47 -10.28
CA PRO A 356 -0.86 -7.88 -11.52
C PRO A 356 -0.99 -6.67 -12.46
N PRO A 357 -0.71 -6.82 -13.77
CA PRO A 357 -0.76 -5.71 -14.73
C PRO A 357 -2.20 -5.17 -14.92
N SER A 358 -3.20 -6.01 -14.64
CA SER A 358 -4.60 -5.59 -14.54
C SER A 358 -5.35 -6.39 -13.46
N LEU A 359 -6.27 -5.73 -12.77
CA LEU A 359 -7.19 -6.29 -11.77
C LEU A 359 -8.62 -6.36 -12.32
N ASN A 360 -8.81 -6.26 -13.65
CA ASN A 360 -10.14 -6.39 -14.25
C ASN A 360 -10.79 -7.75 -13.92
N LYS A 361 -9.97 -8.81 -13.85
CA LYS A 361 -10.26 -10.11 -13.23
C LYS A 361 -8.96 -10.68 -12.67
N TYR A 362 -8.83 -10.78 -11.36
CA TYR A 362 -7.69 -11.46 -10.72
C TYR A 362 -8.21 -12.40 -9.64
N ASN A 363 -7.82 -13.68 -9.68
CA ASN A 363 -8.30 -14.75 -8.78
C ASN A 363 -9.83 -14.81 -8.62
N GLY A 364 -10.59 -14.67 -9.71
CA GLY A 364 -12.06 -14.75 -9.67
C GLY A 364 -12.77 -13.48 -9.19
N TYR A 365 -12.06 -12.49 -8.65
CA TYR A 365 -12.62 -11.19 -8.27
C TYR A 365 -12.74 -10.26 -9.48
N LYS A 366 -13.96 -9.76 -9.73
CA LYS A 366 -14.20 -8.60 -10.59
C LYS A 366 -14.14 -7.34 -9.74
N TYR A 367 -13.07 -6.57 -9.85
CA TYR A 367 -12.98 -5.30 -9.14
C TYR A 367 -13.98 -4.31 -9.72
N ARG A 368 -14.83 -3.71 -8.87
CA ARG A 368 -15.86 -2.73 -9.27
C ARG A 368 -15.26 -1.47 -9.91
N ASN A 369 -13.99 -1.17 -9.61
CA ASN A 369 -13.31 -0.03 -10.16
C ASN A 369 -12.72 -0.40 -11.54
N LYS A 370 -13.37 0.03 -12.62
CA LYS A 370 -12.90 -0.16 -14.01
C LYS A 370 -11.58 0.58 -14.31
N GLN A 371 -10.97 1.26 -13.33
CA GLN A 371 -9.68 1.95 -13.43
C GLN A 371 -8.46 1.02 -13.37
N VAL A 372 -8.60 -0.24 -13.79
CA VAL A 372 -7.48 -1.16 -13.98
C VAL A 372 -7.15 -1.36 -15.46
N LEU A 373 -7.20 -0.25 -16.17
CA LEU A 373 -6.45 -0.01 -17.40
C LEU A 373 -5.13 0.68 -16.99
N GLY A 374 -4.21 -0.09 -16.39
CA GLY A 374 -2.83 0.35 -16.09
C GLY A 374 -2.65 1.28 -14.87
N SER A 375 -2.91 0.76 -13.65
CA SER A 375 -2.52 1.36 -12.35
C SER A 375 -3.01 2.77 -12.00
N MET A 376 -4.24 3.16 -12.37
CA MET A 376 -4.79 4.50 -12.04
C MET A 376 -5.70 4.51 -10.80
N SER A 377 -5.56 5.49 -9.90
CA SER A 377 -6.46 5.71 -8.75
C SER A 377 -6.51 7.19 -8.33
N THR A 378 -7.67 7.67 -7.88
CA THR A 378 -7.82 9.00 -7.23
C THR A 378 -7.33 9.01 -5.77
N GLY A 379 -6.81 7.88 -5.28
CA GLY A 379 -6.43 7.67 -3.89
C GLY A 379 -7.49 6.89 -3.09
N ALA A 380 -7.21 6.66 -1.81
CA ALA A 380 -8.19 6.05 -0.91
C ALA A 380 -9.48 6.90 -0.90
N PRO A 381 -10.69 6.29 -1.01
CA PRO A 381 -11.93 7.05 -0.93
C PRO A 381 -12.03 7.77 0.42
N PHE A 382 -12.62 8.97 0.42
CA PHE A 382 -13.06 9.63 1.66
C PHE A 382 -13.93 8.62 2.42
N MET A 383 -13.49 8.21 3.61
CA MET A 383 -14.33 7.45 4.53
C MET A 383 -15.23 8.38 5.32
#